data_AF-A0A6B2GCZ6-F1
#
_entry.id   AF-A0A6B2GCZ6-F1
#
_cell.length_a   1.000
_cell.length_b   1.000
_cell.length_c   1.000
_cell.angle_alpha   90.00
_cell.angle_beta   90.00
_cell.angle_gamma   90.00
#
_symmetry.space_group_name_H-M   'P 1'
#
loop_
_entity.id
_entity.type
_entity.pdbx_description
1 polymer ?
#
loop_
_entity_poly.entity_id
_entity_poly.type
_entity_poly.pdbx_seq_one_letter_code
_entity_poly.pdbx_strand_id
1 'polypeptide(L)'
;IEAELKLIVKFGNDYNDDNDAVLILPHQASQLDVSQYIYEMLVLAMPAKHVHPGIADGTLKSDILEKLKELQPKHKTSLEPEEIDPRWAKLKSLRTEK
;
A
#
# COMPACT_ATOMS: atom_id res chain seq x y z
N ILE A 1 13.55 1.00 -9.23
CA ILE A 1 13.45 2.12 -8.28
C ILE A 1 14.55 3.08 -8.67
N GLU A 2 14.19 4.28 -9.08
CA GLU A 2 15.14 5.34 -9.41
C GLU A 2 14.98 6.44 -8.35
N ALA A 3 16.10 6.90 -7.80
CA ALA A 3 16.14 7.90 -6.75
C ALA A 3 17.28 8.87 -7.03
N GLU A 4 17.00 10.17 -6.95
CA GLU A 4 17.98 11.23 -7.14
C GLU A 4 17.87 12.22 -5.97
N LEU A 5 18.97 12.42 -5.24
CA LEU A 5 19.07 13.40 -4.16
C LEU A 5 20.07 14.48 -4.55
N LYS A 6 19.65 15.75 -4.47
CA LYS A 6 20.52 16.92 -4.69
C LYS A 6 20.82 17.59 -3.35
N LEU A 7 22.05 17.41 -2.88
CA LEU A 7 22.55 18.02 -1.64
C LEU A 7 23.64 19.04 -1.98
N ILE A 8 23.48 20.29 -1.53
CA ILE A 8 24.49 21.35 -1.68
C ILE A 8 25.21 21.51 -0.35
N VAL A 9 26.52 21.26 -0.35
CA VAL A 9 27.36 21.42 0.82
C VAL A 9 28.11 22.74 0.74
N LYS A 10 27.98 23.57 1.77
CA LYS A 10 28.70 24.85 1.92
C LYS A 10 29.54 24.82 3.19
N PHE A 11 30.65 25.52 3.17
CA PHE A 11 31.45 25.75 4.38
C PHE A 11 31.11 27.12 4.95
N GLY A 12 30.90 27.18 6.26
CA GLY A 12 30.59 28.41 7.00
C GLY A 12 31.20 28.40 8.40
N ASN A 13 30.75 29.35 9.23
CA ASN A 13 31.25 29.49 10.59
C ASN A 13 30.74 28.37 11.51
N ASP A 14 29.45 28.04 11.40
CA ASP A 14 28.75 27.08 12.25
C ASP A 14 28.06 25.99 11.41
N TYR A 15 27.77 24.86 12.05
CA TYR A 15 26.97 23.80 11.44
C TYR A 15 25.50 24.24 11.32
N ASN A 16 24.88 24.01 10.17
CA ASN A 16 23.45 24.25 9.95
C ASN A 16 22.87 23.27 8.93
N ASP A 17 21.81 22.56 9.32
CA ASP A 17 21.05 21.62 8.52
C ASP A 17 19.53 21.91 8.51
N ASP A 18 19.14 23.16 8.78
CA ASP A 18 17.73 23.59 8.82
C ASP A 18 17.05 23.52 7.44
N ASN A 19 17.85 23.45 6.37
CA ASN A 19 17.36 23.37 5.01
C ASN A 19 17.61 21.98 4.41
N ASP A 20 16.55 21.31 3.98
CA ASP A 20 16.59 19.96 3.40
C ASP A 20 17.59 19.79 2.23
N ALA A 21 17.89 20.87 1.49
CA ALA A 21 18.76 20.83 0.32
C ALA A 21 20.16 21.43 0.54
N VAL A 22 20.38 22.14 1.65
CA VAL A 22 21.63 22.88 1.91
C VAL A 22 22.18 22.53 3.28
N LEU A 23 23.37 21.94 3.30
CA LEU A 23 24.12 21.65 4.51
C LEU A 23 25.28 22.63 4.64
N ILE A 24 25.35 23.34 5.77
CA ILE A 24 26.49 24.17 6.13
C ILE A 24 27.35 23.40 7.12
N LEU A 25 28.60 23.14 6.74
CA LEU A 25 29.62 22.57 7.62
C LEU A 25 30.56 23.66 8.11
N PRO A 26 31.07 23.56 9.36
CA PRO A 26 32.10 24.48 9.83
C PRO A 26 33.38 24.30 9.00
N HIS A 27 34.13 25.38 8.77
CA HIS A 27 35.38 25.36 7.99
C HIS A 27 36.43 24.35 8.48
N GLN A 28 36.35 23.93 9.75
CA GLN A 28 37.26 22.97 10.36
C GLN A 28 36.88 21.50 10.06
N ALA A 29 35.69 21.26 9.50
CA ALA A 29 35.25 19.92 9.15
C ALA A 29 36.03 19.41 7.93
N SER A 30 36.62 18.22 8.06
CA SER A 30 37.37 17.55 6.99
C SER A 30 36.61 16.38 6.36
N GLN A 31 35.47 16.01 6.94
CA GLN A 31 34.67 14.85 6.55
C GLN A 31 33.19 15.24 6.56
N LEU A 32 32.44 14.62 5.66
CA LEU A 32 30.99 14.70 5.60
C LEU A 32 30.44 13.30 5.80
N ASP A 33 29.54 13.15 6.77
CA ASP A 33 28.74 11.94 6.90
C ASP A 33 27.53 12.01 5.95
N VAL A 34 27.43 11.02 5.07
CA VAL A 34 26.35 10.90 4.07
C VAL A 34 25.33 9.83 4.42
N SER A 35 25.53 9.08 5.51
CA SER A 35 24.72 7.90 5.85
C SER A 35 23.24 8.25 6.02
N GLN A 36 22.93 9.34 6.75
CA GLN A 36 21.56 9.78 6.97
C GLN A 36 20.85 10.15 5.66
N TYR A 37 21.51 10.96 4.83
CA TYR A 37 20.96 11.42 3.54
C TYR A 37 20.67 10.25 2.57
N ILE A 38 21.57 9.27 2.52
CA ILE A 38 21.38 8.07 1.71
C ILE A 38 20.21 7.24 2.26
N TYR A 39 20.13 7.07 3.58
CA TYR A 39 19.04 6.34 4.21
C TYR A 39 17.68 6.97 3.89
N GLU A 40 17.55 8.29 4.06
CA GLU A 40 16.32 9.01 3.76
C GLU A 40 15.95 8.92 2.28
N MET A 41 16.91 9.12 1.38
CA MET A 41 16.70 8.96 -0.06
C MET A 41 16.15 7.56 -0.40
N LEU A 42 16.74 6.51 0.18
CA LEU A 42 16.31 5.13 -0.07
C LEU A 42 14.91 4.86 0.50
N VAL A 43 14.64 5.31 1.72
CA VAL A 43 13.34 5.13 2.37
C VAL A 43 12.23 5.82 1.58
N LEU A 44 12.48 7.03 1.08
CA LEU A 44 11.52 7.77 0.26
C LEU A 44 11.31 7.16 -1.13
N ALA A 45 12.36 6.56 -1.71
CA ALA A 45 12.28 5.92 -3.01
C ALA A 45 11.66 4.51 -2.96
N MET A 46 11.63 3.88 -1.79
CA MET A 46 11.05 2.54 -1.66
C MET A 46 9.51 2.58 -1.77
N PRO A 47 8.92 1.63 -2.51
CA PRO A 47 7.48 1.55 -2.61
C PRO A 47 6.86 1.20 -1.24
N ALA A 48 5.79 1.88 -0.88
CA ALA A 48 5.07 1.65 0.39
C ALA A 48 4.58 0.19 0.56
N LYS A 49 4.42 -0.54 -0.55
CA LYS A 49 4.06 -1.96 -0.54
C LYS A 49 4.83 -2.72 -1.61
N HIS A 50 5.46 -3.82 -1.20
CA HIS A 50 6.00 -4.80 -2.13
C HIS A 50 4.86 -5.71 -2.62
N VAL A 51 4.69 -5.78 -3.94
CA VAL A 51 3.70 -6.65 -4.58
C VAL A 51 4.45 -7.78 -5.27
N HIS A 52 4.10 -9.02 -4.93
CA HIS A 52 4.70 -10.19 -5.58
C HIS A 52 4.42 -10.14 -7.10
N PRO A 53 5.42 -10.36 -7.98
CA PRO A 53 5.26 -10.18 -9.43
C PRO A 53 4.13 -11.03 -10.02
N GLY A 54 3.97 -12.26 -9.53
CA GLY A 54 2.89 -13.16 -9.95
C GLY A 54 1.45 -12.71 -9.64
N ILE A 55 1.25 -11.58 -8.94
CA ILE A 55 -0.08 -10.97 -8.74
C ILE A 55 -0.52 -10.24 -10.01
N ALA A 56 0.37 -9.47 -10.64
CA ALA A 56 0.06 -8.77 -11.90
C ALA A 56 -0.10 -9.76 -13.06
N ASP A 57 0.76 -10.79 -13.11
CA ASP A 57 0.74 -11.82 -14.15
C ASP A 57 -0.34 -12.90 -13.91
N GLY A 58 -1.00 -12.88 -12.75
CA GLY A 58 -2.02 -13.88 -12.37
C GLY A 58 -1.49 -15.29 -12.15
N THR A 59 -0.17 -15.48 -12.11
CA THR A 59 0.50 -16.79 -11.96
C THR A 59 0.64 -17.23 -10.51
N LEU A 60 0.32 -16.35 -9.54
CA LEU A 60 0.44 -16.65 -8.12
C LEU A 60 -0.63 -17.67 -7.69
N LYS A 61 -0.24 -18.94 -7.66
CA LYS A 61 -1.00 -20.02 -7.04
C LYS A 61 -0.69 -20.04 -5.54
N SER A 62 -1.49 -19.33 -4.76
CA SER A 62 -1.40 -19.41 -3.30
C SER A 62 -2.44 -20.39 -2.77
N ASP A 63 -2.07 -21.28 -1.85
CA ASP A 63 -2.95 -22.22 -1.17
C ASP A 63 -4.15 -21.51 -0.50
N ILE A 64 -3.95 -20.27 -0.06
CA ILE A 64 -4.99 -19.43 0.55
C ILE A 64 -6.09 -19.07 -0.46
N LEU A 65 -5.74 -18.80 -1.72
CA LEU A 65 -6.72 -18.51 -2.78
C LEU A 65 -7.56 -19.74 -3.11
N GLU A 66 -6.97 -20.93 -3.08
CA GLU A 66 -7.72 -22.18 -3.27
C GLU A 66 -8.71 -22.38 -2.12
N LYS A 67 -8.26 -22.20 -0.88
CA LYS A 67 -9.11 -22.31 0.31
C LYS A 67 -10.23 -21.26 0.36
N LEU A 68 -9.96 -20.04 -0.09
CA LEU A 68 -10.97 -19.00 -0.24
C LEU A 68 -12.03 -19.37 -1.29
N LYS A 69 -11.64 -19.98 -2.42
CA LYS A 69 -12.58 -20.47 -3.43
C LYS A 69 -13.44 -21.61 -2.88
N GLU A 70 -12.86 -22.52 -2.11
CA GLU A 70 -13.60 -23.63 -1.48
C GLU A 70 -14.64 -23.13 -0.46
N LEU A 71 -14.28 -22.14 0.34
CA LEU A 71 -15.13 -21.55 1.38
C LEU A 71 -16.08 -20.47 0.84
N GLN A 72 -15.95 -20.10 -0.44
CA GLN A 72 -16.82 -19.10 -1.04
C GLN A 72 -18.28 -19.59 -0.94
N PRO A 73 -19.21 -18.74 -0.44
CA PRO A 73 -20.60 -19.13 -0.34
C PRO A 73 -21.09 -19.49 -1.74
N LYS A 74 -21.44 -20.77 -1.93
CA LYS A 74 -22.08 -21.22 -3.14
C LYS A 74 -23.42 -20.51 -3.20
N HIS A 75 -23.51 -19.46 -4.01
CA HIS A 75 -24.79 -18.82 -4.29
C HIS A 75 -25.66 -19.93 -4.87
N LYS A 76 -26.60 -20.44 -4.08
CA LYS A 76 -27.67 -21.25 -4.63
C LYS A 76 -28.43 -20.27 -5.52
N THR A 77 -28.16 -20.30 -6.81
CA THR A 77 -29.15 -19.88 -7.81
C THR A 77 -30.26 -20.93 -7.76
N SER A 78 -30.90 -21.07 -6.61
CA SER A 78 -32.14 -21.79 -6.48
C SER A 78 -33.20 -20.79 -6.89
N LEU A 79 -33.62 -20.91 -8.15
CA LEU A 79 -34.91 -20.40 -8.60
C LEU A 79 -36.06 -21.22 -7.99
N GLU A 80 -35.79 -22.18 -7.10
CA GLU A 80 -36.81 -22.85 -6.32
C GLU A 80 -37.16 -22.01 -5.10
N PRO A 81 -38.46 -21.80 -4.81
CA PRO A 81 -38.87 -21.06 -3.64
C PRO A 81 -38.48 -21.87 -2.42
N GLU A 82 -37.36 -21.50 -1.77
CA GLU A 82 -37.11 -21.89 -0.39
C GLU A 82 -38.39 -21.55 0.42
N GLU A 83 -38.82 -22.43 1.32
CA GLU A 83 -39.91 -22.16 2.25
C GLU A 83 -39.63 -20.82 2.93
N ILE A 84 -40.31 -19.78 2.46
CA ILE A 84 -40.09 -18.42 2.95
C ILE A 84 -40.49 -18.40 4.40
N ASP A 85 -39.57 -17.99 5.26
CA ASP A 85 -39.82 -17.85 6.69
C ASP A 85 -41.15 -17.11 6.92
N PRO A 86 -42.06 -17.66 7.76
CA PRO A 86 -43.40 -17.12 7.96
C PRO A 86 -43.40 -15.66 8.44
N ARG A 87 -42.31 -15.17 9.06
CA ARG A 87 -42.16 -13.75 9.43
C ARG A 87 -41.92 -12.85 8.23
N TRP A 88 -41.19 -13.32 7.22
CA TRP A 88 -40.86 -12.55 6.01
C TRP A 88 -41.87 -12.73 4.87
N ALA A 89 -42.77 -13.71 4.97
CA ALA A 89 -43.88 -13.89 4.04
C ALA A 89 -44.73 -12.62 3.85
N LYS A 90 -44.83 -11.79 4.90
CA LYS A 90 -45.60 -10.53 4.91
C LYS A 90 -44.99 -9.42 4.05
N LEU A 91 -43.74 -9.59 3.56
CA LEU A 91 -43.11 -8.63 2.65
C LEU A 91 -43.55 -8.84 1.19
N LYS A 92 -44.07 -10.03 0.83
CA LYS A 92 -44.63 -10.27 -0.51
C LYS A 92 -45.88 -9.43 -0.79
N SER A 93 -46.71 -9.20 0.23
CA SER A 93 -47.92 -8.36 0.12
C SER A 93 -47.62 -6.87 -0.02
N LEU A 94 -46.37 -6.45 0.14
CA LEU A 94 -45.93 -5.07 -0.10
C LEU A 94 -45.46 -4.87 -1.55
N ARG A 95 -45.36 -5.93 -2.36
CA ARG A 95 -44.99 -5.87 -3.78
C ARG A 95 -46.24 -5.74 -4.65
N THR A 96 -46.99 -4.66 -4.45
CA THR A 96 -48.19 -4.37 -5.25
C THR A 96 -47.85 -3.34 -6.34
N GLU A 97 -47.93 -3.82 -7.58
CA GLU A 97 -48.40 -3.16 -8.81
C GLU A 97 -47.60 -2.00 -9.45
N LYS A 98 -46.92 -2.33 -10.55
CA LYS A 98 -47.26 -1.80 -11.88
C LYS A 98 -47.48 -2.96 -12.85
#